data_AF-A0A397DMQ2-F1
#
_entry.id   AF-A0A397DMQ2-F1
#
_cell.length_a   1.000
_cell.length_b   1.000
_cell.length_c   1.000
_cell.angle_alpha   90.00
_cell.angle_beta   90.00
_cell.angle_gamma   90.00
#
_symmetry.space_group_name_H-M   'P 1'
#
loop_
_entity.id
_entity.type
_entity.pdbx_description
1 polymer ?
#
loop_
_entity_poly.entity_id
_entity_poly.type
_entity_poly.pdbx_seq_one_letter_code
_entity_poly.pdbx_strand_id
1 'polypeptide(L)'
;MDTWSALSTFQARSIATSGNRDCLLEKELVKDFLLQVPMPNVFECLQEASNKGATKDVNLVCQCLERIFRSDVGPEILFQEPMLPFLVAGISHDEVAAKKLTLDMVDLHLTAQYHASMLVSAPDTGVYHKILQRLRDLLSDYLSRPSRENSVEYVRLLELVSKCCSVNDVVMAESIALGLVQPVVQGIQSSDALFQLNILDIIPNVCTTRTGLLYVFQSGTLYISLVLYTTHTIWSIDLLTHLVATAAHPLVGGNALRLIGSFSTLAATHSVQSWNWTDAALAKAFLGAVESALQGGDPQKQIAAMDAVAAFASASDKDISE
;
A
#
# COMPACT_ATOMS: atom_id res chain seq x y z
N MET A 1 -34.01 11.97 19.34
CA MET A 1 -34.25 11.23 18.08
C MET A 1 -33.47 9.93 18.19
N ASP A 2 -34.05 8.79 17.83
CA ASP A 2 -33.33 7.51 17.87
C ASP A 2 -32.20 7.51 16.83
N THR A 3 -31.02 6.96 17.16
CA THR A 3 -29.83 6.95 16.29
C THR A 3 -30.14 6.29 14.95
N TRP A 4 -30.91 5.20 14.96
CA TRP A 4 -31.34 4.49 13.74
C TRP A 4 -32.23 5.36 12.83
N SER A 5 -33.12 6.16 13.42
CA SER A 5 -33.95 7.11 12.68
C SER A 5 -33.12 8.24 12.07
N ALA A 6 -32.12 8.74 12.81
CA ALA A 6 -31.19 9.75 12.33
C ALA A 6 -30.33 9.22 11.16
N LEU A 7 -29.79 8.00 11.26
CA LEU A 7 -29.03 7.33 10.18
C LEU A 7 -29.88 7.14 8.93
N SER A 8 -31.12 6.66 9.08
CA SER A 8 -32.03 6.48 7.95
C SER A 8 -32.36 7.80 7.25
N THR A 9 -32.59 8.85 8.04
CA THR A 9 -32.87 10.20 7.51
C THR A 9 -31.66 10.78 6.81
N PHE A 10 -30.47 10.59 7.39
CA PHE A 10 -29.21 11.04 6.81
C PHE A 10 -28.95 10.37 5.47
N GLN A 11 -29.15 9.05 5.37
CA GLN A 11 -28.98 8.33 4.11
C GLN A 11 -30.02 8.72 3.05
N ALA A 12 -31.30 8.88 3.45
CA ALA A 12 -32.35 9.32 2.53
C ALA A 12 -32.05 10.70 1.92
N ARG A 13 -31.49 11.61 2.71
CA ARG A 13 -31.03 12.93 2.22
C ARG A 13 -29.84 12.81 1.27
N SER A 14 -28.96 11.82 1.44
CA SER A 14 -27.83 11.57 0.52
C SER A 14 -28.29 11.21 -0.89
N ILE A 15 -29.32 10.36 -1.00
CA ILE A 15 -29.88 9.95 -2.29
C ILE A 15 -30.47 11.16 -3.03
N ALA A 16 -31.03 12.12 -2.29
CA ALA A 16 -31.57 13.35 -2.86
C ALA A 16 -30.49 14.36 -3.30
N THR A 17 -29.28 14.31 -2.72
CA THR A 17 -28.18 15.26 -3.00
C THR A 17 -27.02 14.65 -3.81
N SER A 18 -27.16 13.42 -4.31
CA SER A 18 -26.05 12.62 -4.88
C SER A 18 -25.34 13.25 -6.09
N GLY A 19 -25.95 14.23 -6.76
CA GLY A 19 -25.35 15.00 -7.86
C GLY A 19 -24.58 16.26 -7.45
N ASN A 20 -24.49 16.59 -6.17
CA ASN A 20 -24.00 17.88 -5.66
C ASN A 20 -22.98 17.72 -4.50
N ARG A 21 -22.15 16.66 -4.55
CA ARG A 21 -21.27 16.23 -3.45
C ARG A 21 -20.24 17.27 -2.98
N ASP A 22 -19.84 18.21 -3.84
CA ASP A 22 -18.89 19.28 -3.50
C ASP A 22 -19.56 20.60 -3.04
N CYS A 23 -20.90 20.60 -2.89
CA CYS A 23 -21.67 21.79 -2.53
C CYS A 23 -21.60 22.09 -1.03
N LEU A 24 -21.66 23.37 -0.65
CA LEU A 24 -21.76 23.84 0.75
C LEU A 24 -22.86 23.13 1.55
N LEU A 25 -23.97 22.79 0.89
CA LEU A 25 -25.09 22.06 1.47
C LEU A 25 -24.68 20.69 2.03
N GLU A 26 -23.78 19.99 1.35
CA GLU A 26 -23.31 18.67 1.79
C GLU A 26 -22.48 18.79 3.08
N LYS A 27 -21.66 19.85 3.18
CA LYS A 27 -20.85 20.13 4.37
C LYS A 27 -21.72 20.46 5.58
N GLU A 28 -22.77 21.24 5.39
CA GLU A 28 -23.74 21.56 6.44
C GLU A 28 -24.50 20.30 6.90
N LEU A 29 -24.95 19.45 5.97
CA LEU A 29 -25.64 18.20 6.31
C LEU A 29 -24.79 17.24 7.14
N VAL A 30 -23.50 17.09 6.83
CA VAL A 30 -22.59 16.24 7.63
C VAL A 30 -22.36 16.85 9.01
N LYS A 31 -22.14 18.17 9.10
CA LYS A 31 -21.96 18.86 10.40
C LYS A 31 -23.20 18.76 11.28
N ASP A 32 -24.38 19.01 10.72
CA ASP A 32 -25.66 18.92 11.42
C ASP A 32 -25.93 17.50 11.93
N PHE A 33 -25.58 16.49 11.15
CA PHE A 33 -25.68 15.10 11.57
C PHE A 33 -24.75 14.79 12.75
N LEU A 34 -23.48 15.18 12.66
CA LEU A 34 -22.48 14.92 13.70
C LEU A 34 -22.77 15.67 15.02
N LEU A 35 -23.47 16.81 14.96
CA LEU A 35 -23.97 17.51 16.15
C LEU A 35 -25.09 16.73 16.86
N GLN A 36 -25.86 15.93 16.12
CA GLN A 36 -26.98 15.17 16.65
C GLN A 36 -26.61 13.74 17.05
N VAL A 37 -25.68 13.13 16.30
CA VAL A 37 -25.27 11.74 16.47
C VAL A 37 -23.75 11.69 16.63
N PRO A 38 -23.25 11.50 17.86
CA PRO A 38 -21.83 11.30 18.10
C PRO A 38 -21.31 10.06 17.37
N MET A 39 -20.08 10.12 16.86
CA MET A 39 -19.45 8.99 16.15
C MET A 39 -19.47 7.66 16.92
N PRO A 40 -19.21 7.60 18.24
CA PRO A 40 -19.32 6.36 19.00
C PRO A 40 -20.68 5.67 18.84
N ASN A 41 -21.78 6.44 18.82
CA ASN A 41 -23.12 5.88 18.66
C ASN A 41 -23.34 5.30 17.25
N VAL A 42 -22.72 5.89 16.22
CA VAL A 42 -22.78 5.34 14.85
C VAL A 42 -22.10 3.96 14.80
N PHE A 43 -20.96 3.81 15.46
CA PHE A 43 -20.26 2.52 15.53
C PHE A 43 -20.96 1.51 16.43
N GLU A 44 -21.59 1.93 17.52
CA GLU A 44 -22.45 1.05 18.31
C GLU A 44 -23.58 0.48 17.45
N CYS A 45 -24.21 1.30 16.61
CA CYS A 45 -25.20 0.81 15.64
C CYS A 45 -24.61 -0.18 14.63
N LEU A 46 -23.39 0.07 14.14
CA LEU A 46 -22.69 -0.88 13.26
C LEU A 46 -22.46 -2.23 13.95
N GLN A 47 -21.94 -2.20 15.18
CA GLN A 47 -21.66 -3.41 15.96
C GLN A 47 -22.94 -4.14 16.36
N GLU A 48 -24.00 -3.41 16.73
CA GLU A 48 -25.31 -3.97 17.03
C GLU A 48 -25.90 -4.70 15.83
N ALA A 49 -25.88 -4.08 14.64
CA ALA A 49 -26.36 -4.68 13.40
C ALA A 49 -25.54 -5.91 13.01
N SER A 50 -24.21 -5.83 13.15
CA SER A 50 -23.31 -6.94 12.92
C SER A 50 -23.60 -8.13 13.84
N ASN A 51 -23.72 -7.89 15.16
CA ASN A 51 -24.03 -8.93 16.15
C ASN A 51 -25.38 -9.61 15.89
N LYS A 52 -26.31 -8.90 15.25
CA LYS A 52 -27.64 -9.42 14.85
C LYS A 52 -27.64 -10.10 13.48
N GLY A 53 -26.53 -10.08 12.73
CA GLY A 53 -26.47 -10.54 11.34
C GLY A 53 -27.37 -9.73 10.40
N ALA A 54 -27.65 -8.47 10.74
CA ALA A 54 -28.57 -7.62 10.00
C ALA A 54 -27.82 -6.89 8.85
N THR A 55 -27.46 -7.63 7.81
CA THR A 55 -26.62 -7.12 6.70
C THR A 55 -27.17 -5.85 6.03
N LYS A 56 -28.50 -5.66 5.97
CA LYS A 56 -29.10 -4.42 5.45
C LYS A 56 -28.77 -3.20 6.31
N ASP A 57 -28.80 -3.38 7.63
CA ASP A 57 -28.54 -2.32 8.59
C ASP A 57 -27.05 -2.02 8.66
N VAL A 58 -26.18 -3.05 8.56
CA VAL A 58 -24.74 -2.88 8.38
C VAL A 58 -24.44 -2.03 7.15
N ASN A 59 -25.06 -2.34 6.01
CA ASN A 59 -24.87 -1.55 4.78
C ASN A 59 -25.36 -0.10 4.92
N LEU A 60 -26.49 0.13 5.60
CA LEU A 60 -26.99 1.48 5.87
C LEU A 60 -25.97 2.29 6.66
N VAL A 61 -25.45 1.72 7.75
CA VAL A 61 -24.46 2.39 8.60
C VAL A 61 -23.16 2.62 7.82
N CYS A 62 -22.69 1.64 7.04
CA CYS A 62 -21.51 1.78 6.21
C CYS A 62 -21.64 2.89 5.17
N GLN A 63 -22.79 3.05 4.52
CA GLN A 63 -23.03 4.14 3.57
C GLN A 63 -23.02 5.52 4.25
N CYS A 64 -23.58 5.61 5.45
CA CYS A 64 -23.55 6.84 6.25
C CYS A 64 -22.10 7.21 6.63
N LEU A 65 -21.32 6.23 7.10
CA LEU A 65 -19.91 6.40 7.42
C LEU A 65 -19.08 6.78 6.19
N GLU A 66 -19.29 6.14 5.03
CA GLU A 66 -18.61 6.49 3.79
C GLU A 66 -18.82 7.96 3.42
N ARG A 67 -20.06 8.44 3.57
CA ARG A 67 -20.41 9.84 3.31
C ARG A 67 -19.73 10.81 4.27
N ILE A 68 -19.71 10.48 5.57
CA ILE A 68 -19.03 11.29 6.60
C ILE A 68 -17.54 11.36 6.29
N PHE A 69 -16.90 10.22 6.03
CA PHE A 69 -15.46 10.17 5.82
C PHE A 69 -15.05 10.78 4.49
N ARG A 70 -15.86 10.73 3.42
CA ARG A 70 -15.55 11.45 2.17
C ARG A 70 -15.70 12.97 2.28
N SER A 71 -16.26 13.50 3.37
CA SER A 71 -16.38 14.95 3.58
C SER A 71 -15.09 15.58 4.10
N ASP A 72 -15.00 16.92 4.06
CA ASP A 72 -13.84 17.68 4.55
C ASP A 72 -13.45 17.40 6.00
N VAL A 73 -14.43 17.05 6.87
CA VAL A 73 -14.18 16.74 8.29
C VAL A 73 -13.83 15.27 8.52
N GLY A 74 -14.02 14.43 7.50
CA GLY A 74 -13.79 12.98 7.56
C GLY A 74 -12.40 12.58 8.05
N PRO A 75 -11.31 13.08 7.43
CA PRO A 75 -9.97 12.71 7.85
C PRO A 75 -9.60 13.23 9.24
N GLU A 76 -10.08 14.41 9.64
CA GLU A 76 -9.90 14.94 11.00
C GLU A 76 -10.57 14.08 12.07
N ILE A 77 -11.67 13.38 11.72
CA ILE A 77 -12.36 12.44 12.59
C ILE A 77 -11.64 11.10 12.59
N LEU A 78 -11.36 10.55 11.40
CA LEU A 78 -10.87 9.18 11.22
C LEU A 78 -9.62 8.88 12.06
N PHE A 79 -8.68 9.83 12.14
CA PHE A 79 -7.40 9.65 12.83
C PHE A 79 -7.39 10.16 14.28
N GLN A 80 -8.53 10.49 14.87
CA GLN A 80 -8.59 10.81 16.30
C GLN A 80 -8.38 9.55 17.14
N GLU A 81 -7.75 9.70 18.30
CA GLU A 81 -7.49 8.58 19.22
C GLU A 81 -8.76 7.76 19.59
N PRO A 82 -9.95 8.37 19.81
CA PRO A 82 -11.18 7.62 20.08
C PRO A 82 -11.67 6.77 18.91
N MET A 83 -11.18 7.03 17.69
CA MET A 83 -11.58 6.32 16.47
C MET A 83 -10.77 5.05 16.22
N LEU A 84 -9.64 4.90 16.91
CA LEU A 84 -8.76 3.75 16.74
C LEU A 84 -9.41 2.41 17.04
N PRO A 85 -10.16 2.22 18.13
CA PRO A 85 -10.81 0.94 18.39
C PRO A 85 -11.75 0.53 17.25
N PHE A 86 -12.37 1.51 16.60
CA PHE A 86 -13.31 1.28 15.50
C PHE A 86 -12.60 0.98 14.17
N LEU A 87 -11.50 1.66 13.87
CA LEU A 87 -10.64 1.31 12.74
C LEU A 87 -10.09 -0.12 12.90
N VAL A 88 -9.60 -0.44 14.10
CA VAL A 88 -9.08 -1.75 14.43
C VAL A 88 -10.17 -2.84 14.30
N ALA A 89 -11.35 -2.59 14.86
CA ALA A 89 -12.48 -3.51 14.76
C ALA A 89 -12.95 -3.67 13.30
N GLY A 90 -12.99 -2.58 12.53
CA GLY A 90 -13.42 -2.56 11.13
C GLY A 90 -12.53 -3.40 10.20
N ILE A 91 -11.20 -3.30 10.36
CA ILE A 91 -10.24 -4.11 9.57
C ILE A 91 -10.46 -5.62 9.78
N SER A 92 -10.89 -6.00 10.99
CA SER A 92 -11.10 -7.41 11.40
C SER A 92 -12.57 -7.83 11.39
N HIS A 93 -13.46 -7.03 10.81
CA HIS A 93 -14.89 -7.23 10.93
C HIS A 93 -15.39 -8.39 10.05
N ASP A 94 -16.32 -9.20 10.56
CA ASP A 94 -16.86 -10.38 9.87
C ASP A 94 -17.65 -10.01 8.60
N GLU A 95 -18.39 -8.90 8.65
CA GLU A 95 -19.11 -8.38 7.48
C GLU A 95 -18.18 -7.69 6.47
N VAL A 96 -18.19 -8.19 5.24
CA VAL A 96 -17.36 -7.71 4.11
C VAL A 96 -17.56 -6.21 3.84
N ALA A 97 -18.78 -5.70 4.00
CA ALA A 97 -19.08 -4.28 3.77
C ALA A 97 -18.35 -3.36 4.76
N ALA A 98 -18.32 -3.72 6.04
CA ALA A 98 -17.62 -2.95 7.07
C ALA A 98 -16.10 -3.03 6.86
N LYS A 99 -15.58 -4.22 6.57
CA LYS A 99 -14.15 -4.41 6.26
C LYS A 99 -13.71 -3.59 5.06
N LYS A 100 -14.46 -3.67 3.95
CA LYS A 100 -14.18 -2.90 2.74
C LYS A 100 -14.20 -1.39 3.03
N LEU A 101 -15.23 -0.90 3.71
CA LEU A 101 -15.34 0.51 4.06
C LEU A 101 -14.10 0.96 4.86
N THR A 102 -13.71 0.23 5.90
CA THR A 102 -12.58 0.62 6.73
C THR A 102 -11.29 0.67 5.91
N LEU A 103 -11.04 -0.31 5.04
CA LEU A 103 -9.88 -0.30 4.16
C LEU A 103 -9.93 0.87 3.15
N ASP A 104 -11.08 1.10 2.51
CA ASP A 104 -11.26 2.19 1.54
C ASP A 104 -11.07 3.58 2.21
N MET A 105 -11.52 3.75 3.46
CA MET A 105 -11.37 5.03 4.17
C MET A 105 -9.95 5.28 4.65
N VAL A 106 -9.28 4.23 5.12
CA VAL A 106 -7.85 4.30 5.42
C VAL A 106 -7.07 4.64 4.15
N ASP A 107 -7.34 3.95 3.03
CA ASP A 107 -6.69 4.21 1.74
C ASP A 107 -6.91 5.65 1.24
N LEU A 108 -8.16 6.13 1.30
CA LEU A 108 -8.53 7.48 0.85
C LEU A 108 -7.81 8.58 1.62
N HIS A 109 -7.64 8.41 2.93
CA HIS A 109 -7.19 9.48 3.84
C HIS A 109 -5.73 9.37 4.26
N LEU A 110 -5.04 8.28 3.94
CA LEU A 110 -3.58 8.13 4.06
C LEU A 110 -2.83 8.99 3.01
N THR A 111 -3.10 10.29 2.96
CA THR A 111 -2.41 11.25 2.09
C THR A 111 -1.32 12.01 2.86
N ALA A 112 -0.31 12.52 2.13
CA ALA A 112 0.83 13.28 2.66
C ALA A 112 0.49 14.39 3.67
N GLN A 113 -0.70 14.99 3.56
CA GLN A 113 -1.15 16.10 4.39
C GLN A 113 -1.51 15.67 5.84
N TYR A 114 -2.11 14.51 6.04
CA TYR A 114 -2.48 14.00 7.37
C TYR A 114 -1.33 13.21 8.03
N HIS A 115 -0.35 12.75 7.23
CA HIS A 115 0.89 12.12 7.70
C HIS A 115 1.76 13.06 8.54
N ALA A 116 1.81 14.35 8.20
CA ALA A 116 2.73 15.30 8.83
C ALA A 116 2.24 15.90 10.16
N SER A 117 0.92 15.96 10.39
CA SER A 117 0.33 16.76 11.47
C SER A 117 -0.16 15.96 12.69
N MET A 118 -0.53 14.68 12.56
CA MET A 118 -1.18 13.94 13.65
C MET A 118 -0.56 12.58 14.01
N LEU A 119 0.38 12.06 13.22
CA LEU A 119 0.73 10.63 13.26
C LEU A 119 2.15 10.31 13.79
N VAL A 120 2.91 11.33 14.21
CA VAL A 120 4.24 11.17 14.84
C VAL A 120 4.14 11.31 16.36
N SER A 121 3.32 10.49 17.01
CA SER A 121 3.32 10.36 18.48
C SER A 121 3.85 8.99 18.87
N ALA A 122 5.18 8.88 18.81
CA ALA A 122 6.02 7.77 19.27
C ALA A 122 5.74 6.37 18.66
N PRO A 123 6.79 5.65 18.21
CA PRO A 123 6.67 4.33 17.56
C PRO A 123 6.04 3.24 18.44
N ASP A 124 5.89 3.47 19.75
CA ASP A 124 5.46 2.42 20.69
C ASP A 124 4.03 2.64 21.24
N THR A 125 3.45 3.83 21.03
CA THR A 125 2.14 4.20 21.63
C THR A 125 1.18 4.88 20.65
N GLY A 126 1.65 5.22 19.45
CA GLY A 126 0.88 5.97 18.48
C GLY A 126 -0.21 5.16 17.78
N VAL A 127 -1.15 5.90 17.18
CA VAL A 127 -2.18 5.41 16.24
C VAL A 127 -1.59 4.45 15.21
N TYR A 128 -0.44 4.83 14.62
CA TYR A 128 0.21 4.06 13.56
C TYR A 128 0.68 2.70 14.01
N HIS A 129 1.34 2.62 15.18
CA HIS A 129 1.80 1.35 15.76
C HIS A 129 0.66 0.33 15.86
N LYS A 130 -0.50 0.78 16.38
CA LYS A 130 -1.69 -0.06 16.51
C LYS A 130 -2.25 -0.49 15.15
N ILE A 131 -2.27 0.39 14.16
CA ILE A 131 -2.69 0.06 12.80
C ILE A 131 -1.73 -0.99 12.19
N LEU A 132 -0.42 -0.79 12.28
CA LEU A 132 0.59 -1.72 11.75
C LEU A 132 0.50 -3.10 12.42
N GLN A 133 0.35 -3.15 13.74
CA GLN A 133 0.15 -4.42 14.46
C GLN A 133 -1.07 -5.19 13.96
N ARG A 134 -2.16 -4.49 13.64
CA ARG A 134 -3.38 -5.14 13.13
C ARG A 134 -3.27 -5.55 11.68
N LEU A 135 -2.63 -4.74 10.85
CA LEU A 135 -2.29 -5.16 9.48
C LEU A 135 -1.42 -6.42 9.52
N ARG A 136 -0.51 -6.55 10.50
CA ARG A 136 0.31 -7.76 10.68
C ARG A 136 -0.55 -8.95 11.05
N ASP A 137 -1.44 -8.81 12.03
CA ASP A 137 -2.35 -9.88 12.43
C ASP A 137 -3.18 -10.35 11.23
N LEU A 138 -3.81 -9.41 10.50
CA LEU A 138 -4.59 -9.69 9.29
C LEU A 138 -3.75 -10.36 8.20
N LEU A 139 -2.54 -9.86 7.95
CA LEU A 139 -1.65 -10.42 6.94
C LEU A 139 -1.21 -11.84 7.32
N SER A 140 -0.94 -12.11 8.60
CA SER A 140 -0.59 -13.45 9.08
C SER A 140 -1.74 -14.46 8.92
N ASP A 141 -2.97 -14.02 9.15
CA ASP A 141 -4.17 -14.84 8.93
C ASP A 141 -4.36 -15.15 7.43
N TYR A 142 -4.20 -14.15 6.55
CA TYR A 142 -4.28 -14.35 5.09
C TYR A 142 -3.12 -15.19 4.54
N LEU A 143 -1.89 -15.00 5.03
CA LEU A 143 -0.69 -15.74 4.64
C LEU A 143 -0.76 -17.22 5.02
N SER A 144 -1.59 -17.60 5.98
CA SER A 144 -1.87 -19.01 6.26
C SER A 144 -2.68 -19.69 5.14
N ARG A 145 -3.35 -18.92 4.26
CA ARG A 145 -4.23 -19.41 3.18
C ARG A 145 -4.24 -18.54 1.89
N PRO A 146 -3.11 -18.08 1.32
CA PRO A 146 -3.14 -17.43 0.01
C PRO A 146 -3.59 -18.46 -1.04
N SER A 147 -4.65 -18.12 -1.77
CA SER A 147 -5.27 -18.99 -2.77
C SER A 147 -5.74 -18.17 -3.97
N ARG A 148 -6.20 -18.83 -5.02
CA ARG A 148 -6.82 -18.14 -6.16
C ARG A 148 -8.05 -17.33 -5.76
N GLU A 149 -8.73 -17.72 -4.69
CA GLU A 149 -10.01 -17.13 -4.27
C GLU A 149 -9.85 -15.80 -3.52
N ASN A 150 -8.68 -15.54 -2.91
CA ASN A 150 -8.42 -14.32 -2.13
C ASN A 150 -7.32 -13.42 -2.70
N SER A 151 -6.83 -13.70 -3.91
CA SER A 151 -5.72 -12.98 -4.54
C SER A 151 -5.94 -11.47 -4.66
N VAL A 152 -7.17 -11.04 -4.99
CA VAL A 152 -7.53 -9.62 -5.11
C VAL A 152 -7.48 -8.90 -3.76
N GLU A 153 -8.08 -9.51 -2.72
CA GLU A 153 -8.06 -8.95 -1.37
C GLU A 153 -6.64 -8.89 -0.82
N TYR A 154 -5.86 -9.92 -1.09
CA TYR A 154 -4.46 -9.99 -0.67
C TYR A 154 -3.61 -8.89 -1.31
N VAL A 155 -3.74 -8.67 -2.62
CA VAL A 155 -3.02 -7.57 -3.31
C VAL A 155 -3.44 -6.21 -2.75
N ARG A 156 -4.73 -5.99 -2.49
CA ARG A 156 -5.22 -4.74 -1.86
C ARG A 156 -4.65 -4.54 -0.47
N LEU A 157 -4.52 -5.60 0.32
CA LEU A 157 -3.90 -5.52 1.63
C LEU A 157 -2.42 -5.14 1.51
N LEU A 158 -1.68 -5.72 0.56
CA LEU A 158 -0.29 -5.35 0.31
C LEU A 158 -0.14 -3.90 -0.17
N GLU A 159 -1.06 -3.42 -1.01
CA GLU A 159 -1.10 -2.03 -1.45
C GLU A 159 -1.31 -1.09 -0.25
N LEU A 160 -2.25 -1.41 0.63
CA LEU A 160 -2.50 -0.64 1.84
C LEU A 160 -1.28 -0.63 2.77
N VAL A 161 -0.66 -1.80 2.99
CA VAL A 161 0.58 -1.92 3.77
C VAL A 161 1.67 -1.03 3.17
N SER A 162 1.82 -1.02 1.83
CA SER A 162 2.81 -0.20 1.14
C SER A 162 2.61 1.30 1.42
N LYS A 163 1.36 1.78 1.39
CA LYS A 163 1.01 3.19 1.66
C LYS A 163 1.21 3.57 3.13
N CYS A 164 0.92 2.64 4.05
CA CYS A 164 1.16 2.86 5.48
C CYS A 164 2.67 2.93 5.79
N CYS A 165 3.49 2.05 5.20
CA CYS A 165 4.92 2.03 5.53
C CYS A 165 5.70 3.19 4.87
N SER A 166 5.24 3.72 3.74
CA SER A 166 5.93 4.73 2.93
C SER A 166 6.00 6.14 3.52
N VAL A 167 5.57 6.33 4.78
CA VAL A 167 5.39 7.65 5.40
C VAL A 167 6.73 8.31 5.74
N ASN A 168 7.58 7.59 6.48
CA ASN A 168 8.90 8.04 6.86
C ASN A 168 9.75 6.83 7.29
N ASP A 169 11.05 7.06 7.48
CA ASP A 169 12.00 6.01 7.84
C ASP A 169 11.68 5.29 9.16
N VAL A 170 11.06 5.96 10.13
CA VAL A 170 10.69 5.36 11.43
C VAL A 170 9.55 4.36 11.26
N VAL A 171 8.47 4.76 10.58
CA VAL A 171 7.31 3.90 10.31
C VAL A 171 7.70 2.74 9.40
N MET A 172 8.58 2.99 8.42
CA MET A 172 9.14 1.95 7.57
C MET A 172 9.94 0.92 8.39
N ALA A 173 10.86 1.37 9.25
CA ALA A 173 11.66 0.48 10.09
C ALA A 173 10.78 -0.40 10.99
N GLU A 174 9.73 0.16 11.57
CA GLU A 174 8.76 -0.58 12.37
C GLU A 174 7.97 -1.60 11.53
N SER A 175 7.51 -1.19 10.34
CA SER A 175 6.80 -2.07 9.40
C SER A 175 7.67 -3.26 8.97
N ILE A 176 8.97 -3.02 8.76
CA ILE A 176 9.95 -4.08 8.49
C ILE A 176 10.07 -5.01 9.70
N ALA A 177 10.22 -4.47 10.91
CA ALA A 177 10.34 -5.26 12.14
C ALA A 177 9.09 -6.12 12.41
N LEU A 178 7.91 -5.65 12.01
CA LEU A 178 6.65 -6.39 12.08
C LEU A 178 6.47 -7.41 10.93
N GLY A 179 7.39 -7.48 9.97
CA GLY A 179 7.34 -8.40 8.83
C GLY A 179 6.34 -8.01 7.74
N LEU A 180 5.78 -6.80 7.78
CA LEU A 180 4.75 -6.34 6.85
C LEU A 180 5.27 -6.13 5.42
N VAL A 181 6.52 -5.69 5.30
CA VAL A 181 7.14 -5.35 4.01
C VAL A 181 7.63 -6.61 3.29
N GLN A 182 7.94 -7.68 4.02
CA GLN A 182 8.54 -8.90 3.47
C GLN A 182 7.70 -9.55 2.34
N PRO A 183 6.36 -9.70 2.45
CA PRO A 183 5.57 -10.31 1.38
C PRO A 183 5.52 -9.46 0.11
N VAL A 184 5.61 -8.12 0.24
CA VAL A 184 5.70 -7.22 -0.91
C VAL A 184 7.02 -7.47 -1.65
N VAL A 185 8.14 -7.56 -0.93
CA VAL A 185 9.45 -7.80 -1.55
C VAL A 185 9.55 -9.20 -2.17
N GLN A 186 9.03 -10.23 -1.50
CA GLN A 186 8.99 -11.59 -2.04
C GLN A 186 8.15 -11.68 -3.33
N GLY A 187 7.10 -10.89 -3.44
CA GLY A 187 6.26 -10.84 -4.63
C GLY A 187 6.99 -10.41 -5.91
N ILE A 188 8.13 -9.69 -5.81
CA ILE A 188 8.94 -9.29 -6.97
C ILE A 188 9.50 -10.52 -7.69
N GLN A 189 9.78 -11.60 -6.95
CA GLN A 189 10.30 -12.87 -7.45
C GLN A 189 9.21 -13.93 -7.65
N SER A 190 7.94 -13.55 -7.61
CA SER A 190 6.81 -14.45 -7.83
C SER A 190 6.86 -15.11 -9.21
N SER A 191 6.53 -16.40 -9.26
CA SER A 191 6.31 -17.12 -10.52
C SER A 191 4.93 -16.84 -11.15
N ASP A 192 3.99 -16.30 -10.39
CA ASP A 192 2.71 -15.80 -10.91
C ASP A 192 2.92 -14.40 -11.48
N ALA A 193 2.88 -14.29 -12.81
CA ALA A 193 3.14 -13.05 -13.53
C ALA A 193 2.09 -11.95 -13.27
N LEU A 194 0.84 -12.30 -12.96
CA LEU A 194 -0.19 -11.30 -12.65
C LEU A 194 0.01 -10.75 -11.23
N PHE A 195 0.33 -11.63 -10.28
CA PHE A 195 0.69 -11.18 -8.94
C PHE A 195 1.98 -10.36 -8.96
N GLN A 196 3.01 -10.81 -9.69
CA GLN A 196 4.26 -10.09 -9.86
C GLN A 196 4.02 -8.70 -10.48
N LEU A 197 3.16 -8.58 -11.49
CA LEU A 197 2.81 -7.29 -12.10
C LEU A 197 2.27 -6.28 -11.06
N ASN A 198 1.30 -6.71 -10.24
CA ASN A 198 0.75 -5.86 -9.17
C ASN A 198 1.84 -5.45 -8.17
N ILE A 199 2.75 -6.37 -7.83
CA ILE A 199 3.83 -6.08 -6.89
C ILE A 199 4.84 -5.08 -7.47
N LEU A 200 5.15 -5.16 -8.78
CA LEU A 200 6.02 -4.20 -9.45
C LEU A 200 5.43 -2.77 -9.43
N ASP A 201 4.11 -2.64 -9.35
CA ASP A 201 3.43 -1.34 -9.21
C ASP A 201 3.34 -0.87 -7.75
N ILE A 202 3.34 -1.79 -6.77
CA ILE A 202 3.28 -1.49 -5.33
C ILE A 202 4.66 -1.13 -4.76
N ILE A 203 5.72 -1.82 -5.18
CA ILE A 203 7.05 -1.71 -4.58
C ILE A 203 7.66 -0.29 -4.61
N PRO A 204 7.38 0.60 -5.60
CA PRO A 204 7.88 1.97 -5.55
C PRO A 204 7.42 2.74 -4.31
N ASN A 205 6.24 2.43 -3.76
CA ASN A 205 5.75 3.04 -2.53
C ASN A 205 6.65 2.70 -1.33
N VAL A 206 7.12 1.45 -1.24
CA VAL A 206 8.06 1.04 -0.18
C VAL A 206 9.39 1.79 -0.31
N CYS A 207 9.81 2.07 -1.54
CA CYS A 207 11.10 2.67 -1.85
C CYS A 207 11.13 4.21 -1.75
N THR A 208 10.05 4.87 -1.34
CA THR A 208 10.02 6.34 -1.13
C THR A 208 10.78 6.81 0.11
N THR A 209 11.18 5.88 0.98
CA THR A 209 11.97 6.14 2.18
C THR A 209 13.36 5.52 2.02
N ARG A 210 14.38 6.10 2.64
CA ARG A 210 15.75 5.58 2.57
C ARG A 210 15.84 4.17 3.16
N THR A 211 15.15 3.93 4.27
CA THR A 211 15.08 2.65 4.98
C THR A 211 14.43 1.57 4.13
N GLY A 212 13.32 1.90 3.47
CA GLY A 212 12.61 0.96 2.59
C GLY A 212 13.43 0.62 1.35
N LEU A 213 14.07 1.62 0.73
CA LEU A 213 14.95 1.42 -0.41
C LEU A 213 16.15 0.51 -0.06
N LEU A 214 16.83 0.80 1.05
CA LEU A 214 17.93 -0.04 1.55
C LEU A 214 17.47 -1.46 1.86
N TYR A 215 16.29 -1.60 2.49
CA TYR A 215 15.72 -2.90 2.79
C TYR A 215 15.47 -3.71 1.51
N VAL A 216 14.86 -3.12 0.48
CA VAL A 216 14.59 -3.79 -0.80
C VAL A 216 15.90 -4.23 -1.47
N PHE A 217 16.92 -3.38 -1.50
CA PHE A 217 18.22 -3.72 -2.08
C PHE A 217 18.95 -4.80 -1.30
N GLN A 218 18.85 -4.78 0.03
CA GLN A 218 19.47 -5.78 0.91
C GLN A 218 18.67 -7.08 1.02
N SER A 219 17.37 -7.07 0.69
CA SER A 219 16.50 -8.25 0.79
C SER A 219 16.97 -9.39 -0.12
N GLY A 220 17.57 -9.06 -1.27
CA GLY A 220 18.24 -10.05 -2.12
C GLY A 220 19.49 -10.66 -1.48
N THR A 221 20.12 -9.93 -0.55
CA THR A 221 21.31 -10.38 0.20
C THR A 221 20.95 -11.14 1.48
N LEU A 222 19.87 -10.76 2.18
CA LEU A 222 19.49 -11.36 3.47
C LEU A 222 18.94 -12.80 3.32
N TYR A 223 18.30 -13.11 2.20
CA TYR A 223 17.85 -14.47 1.88
C TYR A 223 19.02 -15.45 1.78
N ILE A 224 20.23 -14.97 1.42
CA ILE A 224 21.45 -15.77 1.35
C ILE A 224 21.86 -16.28 2.75
N SER A 225 21.79 -15.44 3.78
CA SER A 225 22.30 -15.78 5.12
C SER A 225 21.40 -16.76 5.90
N LEU A 226 20.08 -16.69 5.74
CA LEU A 226 19.15 -17.57 6.46
C LEU A 226 19.07 -18.99 5.84
N VAL A 227 19.22 -19.09 4.52
CA VAL A 227 19.11 -20.36 3.78
C VAL A 227 20.40 -21.19 3.86
N LEU A 228 21.57 -20.58 4.04
CA LEU A 228 22.82 -21.31 4.23
C LEU A 228 22.83 -22.23 5.47
N TYR A 229 21.93 -22.02 6.44
CA TYR A 229 21.77 -22.88 7.62
C TYR A 229 20.78 -24.03 7.45
N THR A 230 19.97 -24.05 6.40
CA THR A 230 18.96 -25.10 6.17
C THR A 230 19.05 -25.61 4.74
N THR A 231 19.54 -26.84 4.59
CA THR A 231 19.71 -27.52 3.30
C THR A 231 18.41 -27.55 2.50
N HIS A 232 18.26 -26.67 1.51
CA HIS A 232 17.60 -26.85 0.21
C HIS A 232 18.00 -25.69 -0.71
N THR A 233 18.64 -26.01 -1.83
CA THR A 233 19.10 -25.06 -2.86
C THR A 233 17.94 -24.25 -3.43
N ILE A 234 17.86 -22.98 -3.04
CA ILE A 234 17.09 -21.94 -3.72
C ILE A 234 18.07 -20.84 -4.10
N TRP A 235 18.21 -20.59 -5.40
CA TRP A 235 19.09 -19.55 -5.94
C TRP A 235 18.48 -18.18 -5.61
N SER A 236 18.94 -17.50 -4.56
CA SER A 236 18.59 -16.09 -4.35
C SER A 236 19.36 -15.27 -5.38
N ILE A 237 18.71 -15.00 -6.50
CA ILE A 237 19.21 -14.08 -7.52
C ILE A 237 19.12 -12.67 -6.92
N ASP A 238 20.22 -11.90 -6.99
CA ASP A 238 20.22 -10.46 -6.70
C ASP A 238 19.00 -9.81 -7.36
N LEU A 239 18.26 -8.99 -6.62
CA LEU A 239 17.04 -8.34 -7.09
C LEU A 239 17.23 -7.67 -8.46
N LEU A 240 18.36 -7.01 -8.68
CA LEU A 240 18.69 -6.38 -9.95
C LEU A 240 18.85 -7.42 -11.07
N THR A 241 19.57 -8.51 -10.80
CA THR A 241 19.75 -9.61 -11.75
C THR A 241 18.41 -10.25 -12.11
N HIS A 242 17.50 -10.40 -11.13
CA HIS A 242 16.15 -10.92 -11.37
C HIS A 242 15.32 -9.98 -12.25
N LEU A 243 15.35 -8.67 -11.98
CA LEU A 243 14.63 -7.68 -12.78
C LEU A 243 15.16 -7.62 -14.22
N VAL A 244 16.47 -7.68 -14.41
CA VAL A 244 17.10 -7.73 -15.74
C VAL A 244 16.67 -8.99 -16.51
N ALA A 245 16.65 -10.15 -15.86
CA ALA A 245 16.13 -11.38 -16.47
C ALA A 245 14.63 -11.26 -16.81
N THR A 246 13.85 -10.62 -15.93
CA THR A 246 12.41 -10.39 -16.07
C THR A 246 12.08 -9.42 -17.20
N ALA A 247 13.00 -8.51 -17.58
CA ALA A 247 12.80 -7.58 -18.69
C ALA A 247 12.50 -8.26 -20.03
N ALA A 248 12.96 -9.50 -20.24
CA ALA A 248 12.64 -10.30 -21.42
C ALA A 248 11.20 -10.83 -21.44
N HIS A 249 10.51 -10.86 -20.29
CA HIS A 249 9.17 -11.41 -20.18
C HIS A 249 8.15 -10.56 -20.96
N PRO A 250 7.24 -11.17 -21.75
CA PRO A 250 6.27 -10.43 -22.55
C PRO A 250 5.29 -9.60 -21.71
N LEU A 251 4.81 -10.15 -20.59
CA LEU A 251 3.79 -9.50 -19.74
C LEU A 251 4.37 -8.47 -18.76
N VAL A 252 5.38 -8.85 -17.97
CA VAL A 252 5.90 -8.02 -16.86
C VAL A 252 7.19 -7.27 -17.21
N GLY A 253 7.79 -7.53 -18.37
CA GLY A 253 9.12 -7.01 -18.70
C GLY A 253 9.19 -5.49 -18.82
N GLY A 254 8.11 -4.84 -19.28
CA GLY A 254 8.01 -3.38 -19.29
C GLY A 254 8.04 -2.80 -17.88
N ASN A 255 7.26 -3.36 -16.95
CA ASN A 255 7.23 -2.91 -15.55
C ASN A 255 8.57 -3.18 -14.85
N ALA A 256 9.24 -4.30 -15.15
CA ALA A 256 10.58 -4.57 -14.63
C ALA A 256 11.59 -3.51 -15.08
N LEU A 257 11.58 -3.10 -16.36
CA LEU A 257 12.45 -2.02 -16.86
C LEU A 257 12.14 -0.68 -16.19
N ARG A 258 10.85 -0.31 -16.07
CA ARG A 258 10.45 0.91 -15.35
C ARG A 258 10.96 0.89 -13.92
N LEU A 259 10.81 -0.25 -13.23
CA LEU A 259 11.22 -0.38 -11.85
C LEU A 259 12.74 -0.20 -11.66
N ILE A 260 13.56 -0.76 -12.56
CA ILE A 260 15.02 -0.54 -12.59
C ILE A 260 15.32 0.97 -12.68
N GLY A 261 14.63 1.68 -13.57
CA GLY A 261 14.78 3.14 -13.71
C GLY A 261 14.33 3.92 -12.47
N SER A 262 13.17 3.56 -11.91
CA SER A 262 12.64 4.16 -10.69
C SER A 262 13.58 3.98 -9.50
N PHE A 263 14.09 2.78 -9.30
CA PHE A 263 15.03 2.52 -8.21
C PHE A 263 16.36 3.27 -8.40
N SER A 264 16.89 3.38 -9.62
CA SER A 264 18.08 4.20 -9.89
C SER A 264 17.85 5.68 -9.55
N THR A 265 16.67 6.20 -9.88
CA THR A 265 16.28 7.59 -9.55
C THR A 265 16.11 7.79 -8.04
N LEU A 266 15.46 6.85 -7.35
CA LEU A 266 15.24 6.89 -5.90
C LEU A 266 16.56 6.75 -5.13
N ALA A 267 17.48 5.89 -5.57
CA ALA A 267 18.82 5.75 -5.00
C ALA A 267 19.59 7.07 -5.06
N ALA A 268 19.56 7.73 -6.22
CA ALA A 268 20.16 9.05 -6.40
C ALA A 268 19.49 10.12 -5.52
N THR A 269 18.18 10.04 -5.31
CA THR A 269 17.41 11.00 -4.50
C THR A 269 17.70 10.84 -3.00
N HIS A 270 17.84 9.61 -2.52
CA HIS A 270 18.10 9.30 -1.10
C HIS A 270 19.60 9.18 -0.75
N SER A 271 20.49 9.45 -1.71
CA SER A 271 21.95 9.30 -1.58
C SER A 271 22.34 7.90 -1.06
N VAL A 272 21.77 6.88 -1.69
CA VAL A 272 22.05 5.46 -1.41
C VAL A 272 22.97 4.94 -2.51
N GLN A 273 24.20 4.56 -2.12
CA GLN A 273 25.25 4.05 -3.03
C GLN A 273 24.98 2.64 -3.58
N SER A 274 23.93 1.97 -3.13
CA SER A 274 23.72 0.55 -3.47
C SER A 274 22.78 0.39 -4.65
N TRP A 275 23.35 0.39 -5.84
CA TRP A 275 22.79 -0.29 -6.99
C TRP A 275 23.97 -0.88 -7.75
N ASN A 276 24.00 -2.20 -7.98
CA ASN A 276 25.19 -2.95 -8.42
C ASN A 276 25.65 -2.66 -9.88
N TRP A 277 25.59 -1.40 -10.35
CA TRP A 277 26.07 -1.00 -11.68
C TRP A 277 27.58 -1.08 -11.85
N THR A 278 28.33 -1.21 -10.75
CA THR A 278 29.78 -1.51 -10.81
C THR A 278 30.07 -2.90 -11.37
N ASP A 279 29.08 -3.81 -11.41
CA ASP A 279 29.18 -5.08 -12.11
C ASP A 279 28.99 -4.88 -13.62
N ALA A 280 30.11 -4.93 -14.35
CA ALA A 280 30.13 -4.79 -15.80
C ALA A 280 29.30 -5.87 -16.54
N ALA A 281 29.18 -7.08 -16.00
CA ALA A 281 28.39 -8.14 -16.62
C ALA A 281 26.88 -7.84 -16.49
N LEU A 282 26.47 -7.35 -15.32
CA LEU A 282 25.09 -6.96 -15.04
C LEU A 282 24.67 -5.71 -15.82
N ALA A 283 25.54 -4.70 -15.88
CA ALA A 283 25.33 -3.52 -16.72
C ALA A 283 25.19 -3.89 -18.20
N LYS A 284 26.03 -4.80 -18.70
CA LYS A 284 25.92 -5.31 -20.08
C LYS A 284 24.62 -6.08 -20.31
N ALA A 285 24.21 -6.92 -19.37
CA ALA A 285 22.95 -7.67 -19.47
C ALA A 285 21.73 -6.72 -19.50
N PHE A 286 21.75 -5.68 -18.67
CA PHE A 286 20.72 -4.64 -18.67
C PHE A 286 20.66 -3.90 -20.01
N LEU A 287 21.80 -3.42 -20.53
CA LEU A 287 21.83 -2.74 -21.83
C LEU A 287 21.34 -3.63 -22.98
N GLY A 288 21.66 -4.94 -22.95
CA GLY A 288 21.11 -5.90 -23.89
C GLY A 288 19.60 -6.07 -23.79
N ALA A 289 19.04 -6.04 -22.58
CA ALA A 289 17.60 -6.07 -22.36
C ALA A 289 16.90 -4.80 -22.87
N VAL A 290 17.52 -3.63 -22.67
CA VAL A 290 17.06 -2.34 -23.22
C VAL A 290 17.07 -2.36 -24.74
N GLU A 291 18.17 -2.80 -25.36
CA GLU A 291 18.29 -2.91 -26.82
C GLU A 291 17.19 -3.81 -27.39
N SER A 292 17.00 -5.00 -26.80
CA SER A 292 15.95 -5.94 -27.22
C SER A 292 14.54 -5.34 -27.08
N ALA A 293 14.29 -4.57 -26.01
CA ALA A 293 13.03 -3.87 -25.80
C ALA A 293 12.79 -2.77 -26.84
N LEU A 294 13.83 -2.02 -27.21
CA LEU A 294 13.76 -0.96 -28.22
C LEU A 294 13.52 -1.50 -29.63
N GLN A 295 14.13 -2.66 -29.95
CA GLN A 295 13.90 -3.35 -31.23
C GLN A 295 12.55 -4.05 -31.29
N GLY A 296 11.89 -4.25 -30.14
CA GLY A 296 10.54 -4.80 -30.06
C GLY A 296 9.48 -3.86 -30.65
N GLY A 297 8.31 -4.40 -30.96
CA GLY A 297 7.18 -3.64 -31.52
C GLY A 297 6.21 -3.04 -30.49
N ASP A 298 6.53 -3.10 -29.19
CA ASP A 298 5.66 -2.61 -28.11
C ASP A 298 6.08 -1.19 -27.66
N PRO A 299 5.29 -0.15 -27.98
CA PRO A 299 5.64 1.23 -27.65
C PRO A 299 5.77 1.49 -26.14
N GLN A 300 4.98 0.81 -25.30
CA GLN A 300 5.04 1.04 -23.85
C GLN A 300 6.32 0.46 -23.25
N LYS A 301 6.78 -0.67 -23.79
CA LYS A 301 8.05 -1.29 -23.41
C LYS A 301 9.25 -0.49 -23.93
N GLN A 302 9.15 0.11 -25.11
CA GLN A 302 10.16 1.01 -25.66
C GLN A 302 10.33 2.25 -24.76
N ILE A 303 9.24 2.91 -24.35
CA ILE A 303 9.29 4.06 -23.43
C ILE A 303 9.93 3.65 -22.11
N ALA A 304 9.50 2.54 -21.52
CA ALA A 304 10.10 2.01 -20.29
C ALA A 304 11.61 1.77 -20.41
N ALA A 305 12.06 1.25 -21.56
CA ALA A 305 13.48 1.03 -21.84
C ALA A 305 14.27 2.34 -21.96
N MET A 306 13.69 3.36 -22.61
CA MET A 306 14.27 4.70 -22.72
C MET A 306 14.40 5.38 -21.35
N ASP A 307 13.36 5.31 -20.53
CA ASP A 307 13.38 5.90 -19.18
C ASP A 307 14.41 5.19 -18.29
N ALA A 308 14.48 3.86 -18.38
CA ALA A 308 15.43 3.06 -17.62
C ALA A 308 16.89 3.37 -17.98
N VAL A 309 17.22 3.51 -19.27
CA VAL A 309 18.60 3.83 -19.68
C VAL A 309 18.98 5.27 -19.32
N ALA A 310 18.05 6.22 -19.37
CA ALA A 310 18.28 7.59 -18.93
C ALA A 310 18.59 7.65 -17.42
N ALA A 311 17.81 6.93 -16.61
CA ALA A 311 18.03 6.82 -15.17
C ALA A 311 19.36 6.11 -14.85
N PHE A 312 19.71 5.06 -15.60
CA PHE A 312 21.00 4.37 -15.50
C PHE A 312 22.17 5.32 -15.76
N ALA A 313 22.14 6.09 -16.85
CA ALA A 313 23.20 7.03 -17.19
C ALA A 313 23.40 8.08 -16.08
N SER A 314 22.29 8.62 -15.55
CA SER A 314 22.29 9.60 -14.46
C SER A 314 22.86 9.05 -13.15
N ALA A 315 22.56 7.79 -12.80
CA ALA A 315 23.08 7.15 -11.61
C ALA A 315 24.57 6.78 -11.76
N SER A 316 24.97 6.26 -12.93
CA SER A 316 26.35 5.85 -13.19
C SER A 316 27.36 7.00 -13.13
N ASP A 317 26.97 8.21 -13.54
CA ASP A 317 27.85 9.39 -13.48
C ASP A 317 28.22 9.75 -12.03
N LYS A 318 27.28 9.52 -11.08
CA LYS A 318 27.52 9.76 -9.64
C LYS A 318 28.36 8.67 -8.99
N ASP A 319 28.25 7.42 -9.43
CA ASP A 319 29.02 6.29 -8.88
C ASP A 319 30.46 6.23 -9.43
N ILE A 320 30.72 6.84 -10.60
CA ILE A 320 32.04 6.87 -11.26
C ILE A 320 32.90 8.08 -10.82
N SER A 321 32.27 9.10 -10.22
CA SER A 321 32.92 10.35 -9.82
C SER A 321 33.35 10.43 -8.34
N GLU A 322 33.16 9.35 -7.57
CA GLU A 322 33.76 9.10 -6.24
C GLU A 322 34.95 8.12 -6.31
#